data_AF-A0A6P7GWN6-F1
#
_entry.id   AF-A0A6P7GWN6-F1
#
_cell.length_a   1.000
_cell.length_b   1.000
_cell.length_c   1.000
_cell.angle_alpha   90.00
_cell.angle_beta   90.00
_cell.angle_gamma   90.00
#
_symmetry.space_group_name_H-M   'P 1'
#
loop_
_entity.id
_entity.type
_entity.pdbx_description
1 polymer ?
#
loop_
_entity_poly.entity_id
_entity_poly.type
_entity_poly.pdbx_seq_one_letter_code
_entity_poly.pdbx_strand_id
1 'polypeptide(L)'
;MDQNLMMLIRQCPFLSTLVVTERISTTTVLLLAYHGKNLKWLFIRGNAVIIKTDWKQGPDWTDEFYSWLKTNSRSYNLVEKEVSQILGYKWKFLTDKQFKTLEFNVHDY
;
A
#
# COMPACT_ATOMS: atom_id res chain seq x y z
N MET A 1 -2.47 -3.21 13.96
CA MET A 1 -1.32 -2.98 13.08
C MET A 1 -1.74 -2.13 11.88
N ASP A 2 -2.67 -2.60 11.04
CA ASP A 2 -3.08 -1.90 9.81
C ASP A 2 -3.57 -0.45 10.03
N GLN A 3 -4.30 -0.19 11.12
CA GLN A 3 -4.72 1.17 11.47
C GLN A 3 -3.55 2.12 11.80
N ASN A 4 -2.45 1.62 12.34
CA ASN A 4 -1.29 2.46 12.67
C ASN A 4 -0.59 2.95 11.41
N LEU A 5 -0.48 2.09 10.39
CA LEU A 5 0.07 2.49 9.08
C LEU A 5 -0.82 3.54 8.40
N MET A 6 -2.14 3.42 8.55
CA MET A 6 -3.06 4.44 8.06
C MET A 6 -2.93 5.76 8.81
N MET A 7 -2.74 5.74 10.13
CA MET A 7 -2.45 6.95 10.90
C MET A 7 -1.15 7.61 10.45
N LEU A 8 -0.08 6.82 10.26
CA LEU A 8 1.21 7.31 9.77
C LEU A 8 1.06 8.06 8.45
N ILE A 9 0.42 7.45 7.45
CA ILE A 9 0.21 8.06 6.12
C ILE A 9 -0.60 9.35 6.22
N ARG A 10 -1.59 9.41 7.11
CA ARG A 10 -2.45 10.61 7.26
C ARG A 10 -1.78 11.73 8.04
N GLN A 11 -0.90 11.40 9.00
CA GLN A 11 -0.26 12.37 9.90
C GLN A 11 1.09 12.87 9.39
N CYS A 12 1.74 12.13 8.48
CA CYS A 12 3.04 12.48 7.93
C CYS A 12 2.90 12.95 6.47
N PRO A 13 2.50 14.21 6.21
CA PRO A 13 2.27 14.69 4.85
C PRO A 13 3.53 14.68 4.00
N PHE A 14 4.73 14.74 4.60
CA PHE A 14 5.99 14.74 3.86
C PHE A 14 6.61 13.35 3.70
N LEU A 15 5.88 12.28 4.00
CA LEU A 15 6.37 10.92 3.86
C LEU A 15 6.50 10.55 2.37
N SER A 16 7.72 10.55 1.86
CA SER A 16 8.04 10.20 0.47
C SER A 16 8.31 8.71 0.27
N THR A 17 8.86 8.02 1.28
CA THR A 17 9.24 6.61 1.20
C THR A 17 8.66 5.83 2.38
N LEU A 18 7.98 4.72 2.09
CA LEU A 18 7.44 3.79 3.09
C LEU A 18 7.90 2.37 2.79
N VAL A 19 8.58 1.76 3.77
CA VAL A 19 8.96 0.35 3.76
C VAL A 19 8.12 -0.38 4.80
N VAL A 20 7.33 -1.37 4.38
CA VAL A 20 6.49 -2.17 5.27
C VAL A 20 7.11 -3.55 5.48
N THR A 21 7.50 -3.84 6.73
CA THR A 21 8.09 -5.11 7.16
C THR A 21 7.07 -6.06 7.78
N GLU A 22 6.00 -5.51 8.36
CA GLU A 22 4.94 -6.22 9.06
C GLU A 22 3.99 -6.96 8.11
N ARG A 23 3.19 -7.89 8.66
CA ARG A 23 2.17 -8.62 7.91
C ARG A 23 0.91 -7.76 7.77
N ILE A 24 0.47 -7.51 6.54
CA ILE A 24 -0.67 -6.62 6.23
C ILE A 24 -1.64 -7.24 5.22
N SER A 25 -2.87 -6.74 5.14
CA SER A 25 -3.81 -7.16 4.11
C SER A 25 -3.57 -6.47 2.76
N THR A 26 -4.01 -7.11 1.67
CA THR A 26 -4.07 -6.49 0.33
C THR A 26 -4.90 -5.21 0.32
N THR A 27 -5.94 -5.14 1.16
CA THR A 27 -6.76 -3.94 1.32
C THR A 27 -5.95 -2.80 1.91
N THR A 28 -5.16 -3.07 2.95
CA THR A 28 -4.28 -2.07 3.54
C THR A 28 -3.26 -1.55 2.53
N VAL A 29 -2.69 -2.40 1.67
CA VAL A 29 -1.79 -1.96 0.59
C VAL A 29 -2.45 -0.91 -0.32
N LEU A 30 -3.68 -1.18 -0.77
CA LEU A 30 -4.43 -0.23 -1.61
C LEU A 30 -4.70 1.09 -0.90
N LEU A 31 -5.06 1.03 0.39
CA LEU A 31 -5.30 2.23 1.20
C LEU A 31 -4.03 3.05 1.41
N LEU A 32 -2.88 2.42 1.62
CA LEU A 32 -1.60 3.11 1.76
C LEU A 32 -1.25 3.88 0.48
N ALA A 33 -1.38 3.23 -0.69
CA ALA A 33 -1.15 3.89 -1.97
C ALA A 33 -2.15 5.04 -2.20
N TYR A 34 -3.44 4.80 -1.97
CA TYR A 34 -4.49 5.78 -2.24
C TYR A 34 -4.40 7.03 -1.34
N HIS A 35 -4.15 6.85 -0.05
CA HIS A 35 -4.07 7.96 0.91
C HIS A 35 -2.68 8.60 0.99
N GLY A 36 -1.62 7.89 0.61
CA GLY A 36 -0.24 8.37 0.57
C GLY A 36 0.04 9.30 -0.60
N LYS A 37 -0.62 10.45 -0.66
CA LYS A 37 -0.56 11.38 -1.82
C LYS A 37 0.86 11.85 -2.18
N ASN A 38 1.75 11.94 -1.19
CA ASN A 38 3.14 12.37 -1.38
C ASN A 38 4.13 11.19 -1.39
N LEU A 39 3.61 9.96 -1.33
CA LEU A 39 4.42 8.75 -1.33
C LEU A 39 4.96 8.52 -2.74
N LYS A 40 6.27 8.69 -2.89
CA LYS A 40 7.02 8.41 -4.11
C LYS A 40 7.40 6.93 -4.18
N TRP A 41 7.73 6.32 -3.04
CA TRP A 41 8.28 4.99 -2.97
C TRP A 41 7.56 4.14 -1.93
N LEU A 42 6.96 3.03 -2.36
CA LEU A 42 6.32 2.05 -1.49
C LEU A 42 7.01 0.69 -1.65
N PHE A 43 7.55 0.14 -0.57
CA PHE A 43 8.24 -1.15 -0.60
C PHE A 43 7.56 -2.14 0.34
N ILE A 44 7.04 -3.22 -0.23
CA ILE A 44 6.28 -4.23 0.52
C ILE A 44 6.72 -5.62 0.10
N ARG A 45 7.04 -6.46 1.08
CA ARG A 45 7.36 -7.88 0.89
C ARG A 45 6.09 -8.68 0.62
N GLY A 46 5.98 -9.29 -0.56
CA GLY A 46 4.79 -10.04 -0.98
C GLY A 46 4.40 -11.19 -0.04
N ASN A 47 5.38 -11.92 0.52
CA ASN A 47 5.14 -13.02 1.46
C ASN A 47 4.52 -12.57 2.80
N ALA A 48 4.61 -11.28 3.13
CA ALA A 48 3.97 -10.69 4.31
C ALA A 48 2.59 -10.10 3.99
N VAL A 49 2.09 -10.24 2.77
CA VAL A 49 0.75 -9.74 2.40
C VAL A 49 -0.23 -10.89 2.40
N ILE A 50 -1.43 -10.65 2.93
CA ILE A 50 -2.54 -11.61 2.91
C ILE A 50 -3.65 -11.04 2.03
N ILE A 51 -4.15 -11.84 1.09
CA ILE A 51 -5.38 -11.51 0.37
C ILE A 51 -6.54 -11.48 1.37
N LYS A 52 -7.02 -10.28 1.69
CA LYS A 52 -8.08 -10.09 2.69
C LYS A 52 -8.74 -8.73 2.52
N THR A 53 -10.07 -8.73 2.62
CA THR A 53 -10.90 -7.51 2.66
C THR A 53 -11.45 -7.34 4.06
N ASP A 54 -10.67 -6.70 4.92
CA ASP A 54 -10.95 -6.60 6.36
C ASP A 54 -11.36 -5.23 6.86
N TRP A 55 -11.40 -4.25 5.97
CA TRP A 55 -11.90 -2.92 6.27
C TRP A 55 -13.41 -2.86 6.05
N LYS A 56 -14.14 -2.42 7.08
CA LYS A 56 -15.53 -1.97 6.91
C LYS A 56 -15.53 -0.64 6.14
N GLN A 57 -16.62 -0.33 5.46
CA GLN A 57 -16.79 0.96 4.82
C GLN A 57 -16.72 2.06 5.87
N GLY A 58 -15.80 3.00 5.67
CA GLY A 58 -15.70 4.20 6.50
C GLY A 58 -16.88 5.15 6.24
N PRO A 59 -17.21 6.02 7.20
CA PRO A 59 -18.30 6.99 7.03
C PRO A 59 -18.06 7.96 5.85
N ASP A 60 -16.79 8.25 5.55
CA ASP A 60 -16.40 9.18 4.49
C ASP A 60 -16.12 8.50 3.13
N TRP A 61 -16.39 7.19 3.02
CA TRP A 61 -16.07 6.42 1.82
C TRP A 61 -17.30 6.31 0.93
N THR A 62 -17.16 6.74 -0.32
CA THR A 62 -18.21 6.51 -1.32
C THR A 62 -18.35 5.02 -1.62
N ASP A 63 -19.54 4.62 -2.07
CA ASP A 63 -19.80 3.22 -2.42
C ASP A 63 -18.90 2.75 -3.57
N GLU A 64 -18.59 3.65 -4.51
CA GLU A 64 -17.68 3.37 -5.62
C GLU A 64 -16.27 3.08 -5.12
N PHE A 65 -15.77 3.88 -4.16
CA PHE A 65 -14.46 3.66 -3.56
C PHE A 65 -14.41 2.33 -2.82
N TYR A 66 -15.43 2.01 -2.02
CA TYR A 66 -15.47 0.75 -1.30
C TYR A 66 -15.62 -0.47 -2.23
N SER A 67 -16.38 -0.33 -3.32
CA SER A 67 -16.50 -1.35 -4.36
C SER A 67 -15.16 -1.58 -5.10
N TRP A 68 -14.47 -0.49 -5.45
CA TRP A 68 -13.12 -0.55 -6.02
C TRP A 68 -12.16 -1.29 -5.09
N LEU A 69 -12.18 -0.98 -3.79
CA LEU A 69 -11.36 -1.63 -2.77
C LEU A 69 -11.62 -3.14 -2.70
N LYS A 70 -12.90 -3.54 -2.59
CA LYS A 70 -13.32 -4.95 -2.53
C LYS A 70 -12.96 -5.75 -3.78
N THR A 71 -12.94 -5.08 -4.93
CA THR A 71 -12.66 -5.72 -6.22
C THR A 71 -11.17 -5.93 -6.37
N ASN A 72 -10.38 -4.87 -6.13
CA ASN A 72 -8.95 -4.88 -6.39
C ASN A 72 -8.12 -5.58 -5.30
N SER A 73 -8.65 -5.74 -4.09
CA SER A 73 -7.95 -6.45 -3.00
C SER A 73 -7.90 -7.97 -3.17
N ARG A 74 -8.58 -8.54 -4.18
CA ARG A 74 -8.80 -10.01 -4.32
C ARG A 74 -7.61 -10.78 -4.90
N SER A 75 -6.64 -10.11 -5.49
CA SER A 75 -5.43 -10.77 -6.01
C SER A 75 -4.24 -9.84 -6.00
N TYR A 76 -3.04 -10.40 -5.89
CA TYR A 76 -1.81 -9.61 -5.97
C TYR A 76 -1.70 -8.85 -7.30
N ASN A 77 -2.07 -9.47 -8.43
CA ASN A 77 -1.99 -8.82 -9.74
C ASN A 77 -2.88 -7.57 -9.85
N LEU A 78 -4.09 -7.61 -9.29
CA LEU A 78 -4.99 -6.45 -9.26
C LEU A 78 -4.43 -5.35 -8.38
N VAL A 79 -3.93 -5.70 -7.20
CA VAL A 79 -3.27 -4.73 -6.30
C VAL A 79 -2.07 -4.09 -6.97
N GLU A 80 -1.19 -4.89 -7.57
CA GLU A 80 -0.01 -4.38 -8.28
C GLU A 80 -0.38 -3.40 -9.39
N LYS A 81 -1.42 -3.72 -10.17
CA LYS A 81 -1.92 -2.86 -11.24
C LYS A 81 -2.41 -1.52 -10.70
N GLU A 82 -3.29 -1.53 -9.70
CA GLU A 82 -3.86 -0.31 -9.15
C GLU A 82 -2.82 0.55 -8.44
N VAL A 83 -1.94 -0.07 -7.66
CA VAL A 83 -0.84 0.65 -6.99
C VAL A 83 0.12 1.26 -8.02
N SER A 84 0.42 0.53 -9.11
CA SER A 84 1.22 1.08 -10.22
C SER A 84 0.58 2.31 -10.84
N GLN A 85 -0.75 2.27 -11.04
CA GLN A 85 -1.50 3.39 -11.60
C GLN A 85 -1.49 4.60 -10.65
N ILE A 86 -1.65 4.38 -9.34
CA ILE A 86 -1.66 5.45 -8.34
C ILE A 86 -0.28 6.10 -8.21
N LEU A 87 0.79 5.31 -8.16
CA LEU A 87 2.16 5.82 -7.98
C LEU A 87 2.79 6.34 -9.29
N GLY A 88 2.21 6.04 -10.45
CA GLY A 88 2.71 6.50 -11.74
C GLY A 88 3.93 5.74 -12.29
N TYR A 89 4.28 4.59 -11.71
CA TYR A 89 5.34 3.71 -12.20
C TYR A 89 4.99 2.24 -12.03
N LYS A 90 5.73 1.34 -12.68
CA LYS A 90 5.52 -0.10 -12.56
C LYS A 90 5.90 -0.58 -11.16
N TRP A 91 4.89 -0.76 -10.31
CA TRP A 91 5.01 -1.22 -8.94
C TRP A 91 4.70 -2.72 -8.84
N LYS A 92 5.45 -3.44 -8.01
CA LYS A 92 5.23 -4.86 -7.71
C LYS A 92 5.54 -5.17 -6.26
N PHE A 93 4.95 -6.24 -5.74
CA PHE A 93 5.40 -6.82 -4.48
C PHE A 93 6.83 -7.32 -4.62
N LEU A 94 7.62 -7.13 -3.57
CA LEU A 94 8.99 -7.61 -3.51
C LEU A 94 9.01 -9.07 -3.06
N THR A 95 9.81 -9.89 -3.73
CA THR A 95 10.19 -11.20 -3.20
C THR A 95 11.06 -11.03 -1.95
N ASP A 96 11.16 -12.07 -1.12
CA ASP A 96 12.01 -12.03 0.07
C ASP A 96 13.47 -11.69 -0.25
N LYS A 97 13.97 -12.16 -1.39
CA LYS A 97 15.33 -11.85 -1.84
C LYS A 97 15.47 -10.37 -2.16
N GLN A 98 14.57 -9.82 -2.97
CA GLN A 98 14.59 -8.39 -3.33
C GLN A 98 14.42 -7.49 -2.10
N PHE A 99 13.55 -7.89 -1.17
CA PHE A 99 13.32 -7.12 0.05
C PHE A 99 14.56 -7.07 0.96
N LYS A 100 15.31 -8.18 1.06
CA LYS A 100 16.55 -8.24 1.85
C LYS A 100 17.70 -7.41 1.26
N THR A 101 17.71 -7.25 -0.05
CA THR A 101 18.73 -6.48 -0.78
C THR A 101 18.22 -5.09 -1.17
N LEU A 102 17.18 -4.60 -0.49
CA LEU A 102 16.57 -3.32 -0.82
C LEU A 102 17.53 -2.18 -0.41
N GLU A 103 18.01 -1.45 -1.40
CA GLU A 103 18.71 -0.19 -1.20
C GLU A 103 17.76 0.95 -1.57
N PHE A 104 17.55 1.88 -0.65
CA PHE A 104 16.69 3.04 -0.88
C PHE A 104 17.33 4.28 -0.28
N ASN A 105 17.13 5.42 -0.95
CA ASN A 105 17.68 6.68 -0.49
C ASN A 105 16.81 7.26 0.62
N VAL A 106 17.38 7.38 1.83
CA VAL A 106 16.72 8.00 2.99
C VAL A 106 16.77 9.54 2.97
N HIS A 107 17.48 10.13 2.00
CA HIS A 107 17.68 11.57 1.86
C HIS A 107 17.07 12.15 0.57
N ASP A 108 16.10 11.46 -0.02
CA ASP A 108 15.37 11.93 -1.20
C ASP A 108 14.30 12.97 -0.78
N TYR A 109 14.77 14.18 -0.45
CA TYR A 109 13.96 15.35 -0.05
C TYR A 109 13.40 16.06 -1.29
#